data_AF-A0A969WLS7-F1
#
_entry.id   AF-A0A969WLS7-F1
#
_cell.length_a   1.000
_cell.length_b   1.000
_cell.length_c   1.000
_cell.angle_alpha   90.00
_cell.angle_beta   90.00
_cell.angle_gamma   90.00
#
_symmetry.space_group_name_H-M   'P 1'
#
loop_
_entity.id
_entity.type
_entity.pdbx_description
1 polymer ?
#
loop_
_entity_poly.entity_id
_entity_poly.type
_entity_poly.pdbx_seq_one_letter_code
_entity_poly.pdbx_strand_id
1 'polypeptide(L)'
;MADPDIIYAKVGNIQNCLHRIGQVTNLNPGALDEFDAQDIFVLNLQRAVQAAIDLAAHVVASEELGLPDSLRAILQNNLGDLEDFYRVILNYYNL
;
A
#
# COMPACT_ATOMS: atom_id res chain seq x y z
N MET A 1 -14.18 -15.76 1.62
CA MET A 1 -14.17 -14.91 2.83
C MET A 1 -12.73 -14.61 3.20
N ALA A 2 -12.40 -13.34 3.28
CA ALA A 2 -11.05 -12.90 3.62
C ALA A 2 -10.64 -13.35 5.03
N ASP A 3 -9.42 -13.87 5.14
CA ASP A 3 -8.78 -14.25 6.41
C ASP A 3 -8.64 -13.03 7.34
N PRO A 4 -9.32 -13.01 8.50
CA PRO A 4 -9.26 -11.90 9.45
C PRO A 4 -7.86 -11.60 9.98
N ASP A 5 -7.02 -12.62 10.17
CA ASP A 5 -5.67 -12.44 10.73
C ASP A 5 -4.78 -11.68 9.75
N ILE A 6 -4.92 -11.99 8.46
CA ILE A 6 -4.25 -11.24 7.38
C ILE A 6 -4.74 -9.79 7.35
N ILE A 7 -6.05 -9.57 7.50
CA ILE A 7 -6.61 -8.21 7.55
C ILE A 7 -6.02 -7.42 8.72
N TYR A 8 -6.06 -7.99 9.93
CA TYR A 8 -5.56 -7.31 11.12
C TYR A 8 -4.07 -7.00 11.03
N ALA A 9 -3.27 -7.94 10.51
CA ALA A 9 -1.84 -7.72 10.30
C ALA A 9 -1.57 -6.56 9.32
N LYS A 10 -2.29 -6.51 8.19
CA LYS A 10 -2.11 -5.43 7.19
C LYS A 10 -2.58 -4.08 7.72
N VAL A 11 -3.72 -4.02 8.41
CA VAL A 11 -4.22 -2.80 9.06
C VAL A 11 -3.23 -2.31 10.13
N GLY A 12 -2.70 -3.21 10.96
CA GLY A 12 -1.69 -2.88 11.96
C GLY A 12 -0.43 -2.27 11.34
N ASN A 13 0.04 -2.83 10.22
CA ASN A 13 1.19 -2.28 9.48
C ASN A 13 0.92 -0.86 8.97
N ILE A 14 -0.26 -0.60 8.40
CA ILE A 14 -0.66 0.73 7.94
C ILE A 14 -0.64 1.71 9.11
N GLN A 15 -1.29 1.35 10.22
CA GLN A 15 -1.36 2.21 11.41
C GLN A 15 0.03 2.53 11.99
N ASN A 16 0.91 1.54 12.07
CA ASN A 16 2.28 1.74 12.56
C ASN A 16 3.08 2.69 11.66
N CYS A 17 2.96 2.55 10.34
CA CYS A 17 3.61 3.44 9.39
C CYS A 17 3.11 4.89 9.51
N LEU A 18 1.78 5.08 9.57
CA LEU A 18 1.17 6.39 9.75
C LEU A 18 1.55 7.02 11.11
N HIS A 19 1.60 6.22 12.17
CA HIS A 19 2.05 6.67 13.47
C HIS A 19 3.51 7.14 13.42
N ARG A 20 4.39 6.38 12.75
CA ARG A 20 5.81 6.75 12.60
C ARG A 20 5.97 8.04 11.81
N ILE A 21 5.21 8.23 10.74
CA ILE A 21 5.14 9.49 9.99
C ILE A 21 4.76 10.64 10.92
N GLY A 22 3.69 10.48 11.71
CA GLY A 22 3.24 11.47 12.68
C GLY A 22 4.32 11.81 13.71
N GLN A 23 5.03 10.83 14.25
CA GLN A 23 6.10 11.04 15.23
C GLN A 23 7.29 11.84 14.67
N VAL A 24 7.72 11.53 13.46
CA VAL A 24 8.92 12.14 12.88
C VAL A 24 8.63 13.52 12.30
N THR A 25 7.45 13.69 11.71
CA THR A 25 7.06 14.98 11.12
C THR A 25 6.43 15.93 12.13
N ASN A 26 5.93 15.40 13.26
CA ASN A 26 5.01 16.10 14.16
C ASN A 26 3.81 16.72 13.39
N LEU A 27 3.43 16.10 12.26
CA LEU A 27 2.44 16.60 11.30
C LEU A 27 2.72 18.02 10.77
N ASN A 28 3.98 18.45 10.83
CA ASN A 28 4.46 19.70 10.26
C ASN A 28 5.16 19.44 8.92
N PRO A 29 4.70 20.02 7.80
CA PRO A 29 5.37 19.88 6.51
C PRO A 29 6.83 20.34 6.51
N GLY A 30 7.17 21.36 7.30
CA GLY A 30 8.55 21.86 7.41
C GLY A 30 9.53 20.85 8.04
N ALA A 31 9.02 19.78 8.66
CA ALA A 31 9.89 18.68 9.12
C ALA A 31 10.55 17.93 7.95
N LEU A 32 10.00 18.02 6.74
CA LEU A 32 10.57 17.38 5.54
C LEU A 32 11.76 18.13 4.94
N ASP A 33 12.13 19.28 5.50
CA ASP A 33 13.38 19.97 5.15
C ASP A 33 14.62 19.23 5.72
N GLU A 34 14.42 18.39 6.73
CA GLU A 34 15.43 17.51 7.30
C GLU A 34 15.46 16.16 6.54
N PHE A 35 16.60 15.82 5.93
CA PHE A 35 16.74 14.62 5.08
C PHE A 35 16.36 13.32 5.80
N ASP A 36 16.76 13.16 7.07
CA ASP A 36 16.41 11.97 7.85
C ASP A 36 14.88 11.83 8.02
N ALA A 37 14.20 12.96 8.27
CA ALA A 37 12.75 12.98 8.41
C ALA A 37 12.04 12.69 7.09
N GLN A 38 12.57 13.22 5.99
CA GLN A 38 12.11 12.93 4.64
C GLN A 38 12.23 11.43 4.30
N ASP A 39 13.39 10.83 4.53
CA ASP A 39 13.63 9.41 4.23
C ASP A 39 12.70 8.50 5.04
N ILE A 40 12.53 8.80 6.34
CA ILE A 40 11.61 8.06 7.19
C ILE A 40 10.17 8.24 6.71
N PHE A 41 9.78 9.46 6.32
CA PHE A 41 8.45 9.73 5.78
C PHE A 41 8.18 8.90 4.52
N VAL A 42 9.05 8.98 3.52
CA VAL A 42 8.90 8.29 2.23
C VAL A 42 8.82 6.78 2.44
N LEU A 43 9.72 6.21 3.23
CA LEU A 43 9.75 4.77 3.49
C LEU A 43 8.47 4.27 4.17
N ASN A 44 7.98 4.99 5.19
CA ASN A 44 6.76 4.59 5.89
C ASN A 44 5.52 4.80 5.01
N LEU A 45 5.48 5.84 4.18
CA LEU A 45 4.39 6.07 3.25
C LEU A 45 4.32 4.94 2.22
N GLN A 46 5.44 4.57 1.61
CA GLN A 46 5.52 3.43 0.69
C GLN A 46 5.04 2.14 1.34
N ARG A 47 5.49 1.83 2.56
CA ARG A 47 5.05 0.64 3.32
C ARG A 47 3.56 0.64 3.65
N ALA A 48 3.00 1.80 4.00
CA ALA A 48 1.57 1.93 4.28
C ALA A 48 0.74 1.67 3.02
N VAL A 49 1.12 2.29 1.91
CA VAL A 49 0.47 2.08 0.61
C VAL A 49 0.56 0.62 0.19
N GLN A 50 1.73 0.00 0.34
CA GLN A 50 1.94 -1.40 0.03
C GLN A 50 1.01 -2.32 0.84
N ALA A 51 0.93 -2.12 2.15
CA ALA A 51 0.05 -2.90 3.01
C ALA A 51 -1.44 -2.70 2.67
N ALA A 52 -1.83 -1.51 2.20
CA ALA A 52 -3.19 -1.25 1.74
C ALA A 52 -3.51 -1.98 0.43
N ILE A 53 -2.56 -2.04 -0.50
CA ILE A 53 -2.74 -2.78 -1.76
C ILE A 53 -2.80 -4.30 -1.49
N ASP A 54 -1.91 -4.83 -0.64
CA ASP A 54 -1.96 -6.24 -0.22
C ASP A 54 -3.31 -6.60 0.41
N LEU A 55 -3.85 -5.71 1.25
CA LEU A 55 -5.16 -5.88 1.88
C LEU A 55 -6.27 -5.94 0.82
N ALA A 56 -6.26 -5.00 -0.13
CA ALA A 56 -7.21 -4.98 -1.23
C ALA A 56 -7.12 -6.27 -2.08
N ALA A 57 -5.90 -6.72 -2.40
CA ALA A 57 -5.68 -7.95 -3.15
C ALA A 57 -6.27 -9.17 -2.45
N HIS A 58 -6.02 -9.29 -1.15
CA HIS A 58 -6.54 -10.37 -0.32
C HIS A 58 -8.07 -10.40 -0.32
N VAL A 59 -8.70 -9.24 -0.11
CA VAL A 59 -10.16 -9.12 -0.14
C VAL A 59 -10.70 -9.51 -1.52
N VAL A 60 -10.15 -8.97 -2.60
CA VAL A 60 -10.67 -9.25 -3.93
C VAL A 60 -10.49 -10.73 -4.33
N ALA A 61 -9.35 -11.34 -3.98
CA ALA A 61 -9.15 -12.76 -4.21
C ALA A 61 -10.11 -13.63 -3.39
N SER A 62 -10.40 -13.23 -2.16
CA SER A 62 -11.25 -13.98 -1.23
C SER A 62 -12.74 -13.89 -1.52
N GLU A 63 -13.16 -12.86 -2.26
CA GLU A 63 -14.54 -12.58 -2.64
C GLU A 63 -14.79 -12.82 -4.14
N GLU A 64 -13.81 -13.38 -4.86
CA GLU A 64 -13.89 -13.74 -6.29
C GLU A 64 -14.41 -12.62 -7.21
N LEU A 65 -14.13 -11.34 -6.89
CA LEU A 65 -14.78 -10.19 -7.57
C LEU A 65 -14.34 -9.98 -9.04
N GLY A 66 -13.64 -10.93 -9.65
CA GLY A 66 -13.24 -10.87 -11.06
C GLY A 66 -12.18 -9.79 -11.33
N LEU A 67 -10.95 -10.00 -10.87
CA LEU A 67 -9.80 -9.20 -11.32
C LEU A 67 -9.25 -9.75 -12.64
N PRO A 68 -8.79 -8.87 -13.55
CA PRO A 68 -7.94 -9.27 -14.67
C PRO A 68 -6.74 -10.05 -14.17
N ASP A 69 -6.36 -11.13 -14.86
CA ASP A 69 -5.23 -11.98 -14.47
C ASP A 69 -3.90 -11.20 -14.39
N SER A 70 -3.74 -10.14 -15.17
CA SER A 70 -2.61 -9.21 -15.08
C SER A 70 -2.56 -8.45 -13.76
N LEU A 71 -3.71 -7.96 -13.27
CA LEU A 71 -3.81 -7.25 -12.01
C LEU A 71 -3.63 -8.23 -10.84
N ARG A 72 -4.21 -9.43 -10.95
CA ARG A 72 -3.96 -10.53 -10.00
C ARG A 72 -2.47 -10.89 -9.92
N ALA A 73 -1.77 -10.99 -11.06
CA ALA A 73 -0.35 -11.34 -11.11
C ALA A 73 0.55 -10.30 -10.44
N ILE A 74 0.29 -9.01 -10.66
CA ILE A 74 1.03 -7.91 -9.99
C ILE A 74 0.82 -7.97 -8.48
N LEU A 75 -0.43 -8.13 -8.06
CA LEU A 75 -0.80 -8.23 -6.65
C LEU A 75 -0.20 -9.46 -5.95
N GLN A 76 0.00 -10.57 -6.67
CA GLN A 76 0.54 -11.82 -6.11
C GLN A 76 2.06 -11.92 -6.16
N ASN A 77 2.71 -11.37 -7.19
CA ASN A 77 4.12 -11.65 -7.47
C ASN A 77 5.04 -10.43 -7.43
N ASN A 78 4.52 -9.20 -7.56
CA ASN A 78 5.41 -8.05 -7.76
C ASN A 78 4.80 -6.69 -7.38
N LEU A 79 4.36 -6.58 -6.14
CA LEU A 79 3.96 -5.31 -5.57
C LEU A 79 5.15 -4.37 -5.24
N GLY A 80 6.38 -4.76 -5.61
CA GLY A 80 7.55 -3.90 -5.46
C GLY A 80 7.52 -2.64 -6.34
N ASP A 81 6.70 -2.62 -7.40
CA ASP A 81 6.58 -1.49 -8.30
C ASP A 81 5.14 -0.95 -8.35
N LEU A 82 4.92 0.15 -7.61
CA LEU A 82 3.68 0.91 -7.63
C LEU A 82 3.31 1.38 -9.04
N GLU A 83 4.30 1.63 -9.91
CA GLU A 83 4.07 2.09 -11.28
C GLU A 83 3.38 1.01 -12.12
N ASP A 84 3.81 -0.24 -12.00
CA ASP A 84 3.20 -1.38 -12.70
C ASP A 84 1.74 -1.59 -12.27
N PHE A 85 1.46 -1.46 -10.96
CA PHE A 85 0.10 -1.53 -10.44
C PHE A 85 -0.80 -0.44 -11.05
N TYR A 86 -0.33 0.81 -11.07
CA TYR A 86 -1.08 1.91 -11.68
C TYR A 86 -1.30 1.70 -13.18
N ARG A 87 -0.28 1.26 -13.92
CA ARG A 87 -0.39 0.99 -15.37
C ARG A 87 -1.47 -0.02 -15.70
N VAL A 88 -1.61 -1.10 -14.92
CA VAL A 88 -2.65 -2.10 -15.18
C VAL A 88 -4.05 -1.58 -14.87
N ILE A 89 -4.22 -0.79 -13.82
CA ILE A 89 -5.52 -0.15 -13.54
C ILE A 89 -5.92 0.80 -14.68
N LEU A 90 -5.01 1.67 -15.13
CA LEU A 90 -5.29 2.60 -16.22
C LEU A 90 -5.71 1.87 -17.50
N ASN A 91 -4.95 0.82 -17.87
CA ASN A 91 -5.28 0.00 -19.03
C ASN A 91 -6.64 -0.72 -18.90
N TYR A 92 -6.99 -1.22 -17.71
CA TYR A 92 -8.26 -1.91 -17.52
C TYR A 92 -9.47 -0.97 -17.64
N TYR A 93 -9.35 0.25 -17.13
CA TYR A 93 -10.43 1.24 -17.16
C TYR A 93 -10.40 2.16 -18.39
N ASN A 94 -9.45 1.97 -19.32
CA ASN A 94 -9.21 2.83 -20.48
C ASN A 94 -9.06 4.31 -20.10
N LEU A 95 -8.28 4.59 -19.04
CA LEU A 95 -8.00 5.94 -18.51
C LEU A 95 -6.66 6.48 -19.01
#